data_AF-A0A258LE48-F1
#
_entry.id   AF-A0A258LE48-F1
#
_cell.length_a   1.000
_cell.length_b   1.000
_cell.length_c   1.000
_cell.angle_alpha   90.00
_cell.angle_beta   90.00
_cell.angle_gamma   90.00
#
_symmetry.space_group_name_H-M   'P 1'
#
loop_
_entity.id
_entity.type
_entity.pdbx_description
1 polymer ?
#
loop_
_entity_poly.entity_id
_entity_poly.type
_entity_poly.pdbx_seq_one_letter_code
_entity_poly.pdbx_strand_id
1 'polypeptide(L)'
;MKAAYIDYSETRSFSEGLIRYLNNEAELNSFQSYIPNLQGFTDLLASKKNNSNREILVEVLMEQYSKLPQPCNEQVSSNISLLFQKNTFTVCTGHQLNIFTGPLYFIFKIVTAINLAKELKSHFPDKNFVPVYWMATEDHDFAEINHTYISGKKISWELDAAGATGRLATKGIEKAVLEYLAVLGISENADELGKLISSAYTGSKNLADASRQLVNSLFEEYGLVILDADDRRLKKEFSEIIAKDITGQHSFRTITETNLKLAEKSIEAQVNPREINFFYLLDGLRERIVFEEDLYRVLNTE
;
A
#
# COMPACT_ATOMS: atom_id res chain seq x y z
N MET A 1 -12.07 -11.73 -24.08
CA MET A 1 -13.00 -10.73 -23.48
C MET A 1 -12.90 -9.45 -24.32
N LYS A 2 -14.01 -8.76 -24.63
CA LYS A 2 -13.94 -7.45 -25.30
C LYS A 2 -13.79 -6.37 -24.22
N ALA A 3 -12.82 -5.48 -24.37
CA ALA A 3 -12.68 -4.30 -23.52
C ALA A 3 -13.23 -3.07 -24.26
N ALA A 4 -13.91 -2.19 -23.53
CA ALA A 4 -14.30 -0.87 -24.00
C ALA A 4 -13.66 0.16 -23.09
N TYR A 5 -13.30 1.31 -23.67
CA TYR A 5 -12.64 2.39 -22.97
C TYR A 5 -13.58 3.61 -22.98
N ILE A 6 -13.60 4.33 -21.86
CA ILE A 6 -14.27 5.61 -21.71
C ILE A 6 -13.24 6.61 -21.23
N ASP A 7 -13.27 7.83 -21.75
CA ASP A 7 -12.36 8.86 -21.28
C ASP A 7 -12.70 9.25 -19.84
N TYR A 8 -11.70 9.50 -19.00
CA TYR A 8 -11.91 9.89 -17.61
C TYR A 8 -12.80 11.14 -17.48
N SER A 9 -12.66 12.10 -18.39
CA SER A 9 -13.47 13.32 -18.41
C SER A 9 -14.96 13.04 -18.71
N GLU A 10 -15.25 12.01 -19.50
CA GLU A 10 -16.63 11.62 -19.82
C GLU A 10 -17.35 10.97 -18.62
N THR A 11 -16.60 10.38 -17.69
CA THR A 11 -17.16 9.76 -16.49
C THR A 11 -17.71 10.77 -15.48
N ARG A 12 -17.26 12.04 -15.55
CA ARG A 12 -17.59 13.12 -14.60
C ARG A 12 -17.39 12.75 -13.11
N SER A 13 -16.55 11.76 -12.85
CA SER A 13 -16.35 11.16 -11.52
C SER A 13 -15.00 11.54 -10.88
N PHE A 14 -14.21 12.38 -11.55
CA PHE A 14 -12.87 12.76 -11.13
C PHE A 14 -12.75 14.27 -10.97
N SER A 15 -11.86 14.70 -10.07
CA SER A 15 -11.59 16.12 -9.86
C SER A 15 -10.96 16.75 -11.10
N GLU A 16 -11.22 18.05 -11.29
CA GLU A 16 -10.63 18.81 -12.38
C GLU A 16 -9.09 18.74 -12.33
N GLY A 17 -8.50 18.86 -11.14
CA GLY A 17 -7.05 18.74 -10.95
C GLY A 17 -6.48 17.42 -11.46
N LEU A 18 -7.16 16.29 -11.24
CA LEU A 18 -6.72 15.00 -11.76
C LEU A 18 -6.81 14.94 -13.30
N ILE A 19 -7.91 15.43 -13.89
CA ILE A 19 -8.07 15.47 -15.35
C ILE A 19 -6.96 16.32 -15.99
N ARG A 20 -6.67 17.49 -15.42
CA ARG A 20 -5.60 18.39 -15.89
C ARG A 20 -4.21 17.76 -15.76
N TYR A 21 -3.97 17.01 -14.69
CA TYR A 21 -2.75 16.23 -14.50
C TYR A 21 -2.60 15.14 -15.58
N LEU A 22 -3.65 14.37 -15.83
CA LEU A 22 -3.65 13.31 -16.85
C LEU A 22 -3.46 13.87 -18.27
N ASN A 23 -3.98 15.08 -18.53
CA ASN A 23 -3.78 15.81 -19.78
C ASN A 23 -2.40 16.47 -19.90
N ASN A 24 -1.54 16.33 -18.88
CA ASN A 24 -0.20 16.88 -18.84
C ASN A 24 -0.15 18.39 -19.13
N GLU A 25 -1.03 19.16 -18.48
CA GLU A 25 -1.04 20.60 -18.63
C GLU A 25 0.26 21.23 -18.11
N ALA A 26 0.84 22.12 -18.92
CA ALA A 26 2.15 22.70 -18.66
C ALA A 26 2.25 23.41 -17.30
N GLU A 27 1.13 23.97 -16.81
CA GLU A 27 1.07 24.65 -15.52
C GLU A 27 1.29 23.71 -14.32
N LEU A 28 1.09 22.41 -14.50
CA LEU A 28 1.26 21.41 -13.45
C LEU A 28 2.65 20.75 -13.46
N ASN A 29 3.48 21.05 -14.46
CA ASN A 29 4.82 20.44 -14.59
C ASN A 29 5.72 20.68 -13.38
N SER A 30 5.56 21.79 -12.66
CA SER A 30 6.35 22.07 -11.46
C SER A 30 6.04 21.16 -10.26
N PHE A 31 4.91 20.44 -10.29
CA PHE A 31 4.46 19.53 -9.22
C PHE A 31 4.79 18.06 -9.50
N GLN A 32 5.32 17.74 -10.69
CA GLN A 32 5.69 16.37 -11.08
C GLN A 32 7.15 16.33 -11.52
N SER A 33 7.88 15.29 -11.13
CA SER A 33 9.25 15.10 -11.60
C SER A 33 9.30 14.47 -13.01
N TYR A 34 8.34 13.61 -13.32
CA TYR A 34 8.25 12.89 -14.60
C TYR A 34 6.79 12.67 -14.97
N ILE A 35 6.52 12.67 -16.27
CA ILE A 35 5.20 12.37 -16.84
C ILE A 35 5.00 10.84 -16.83
N PRO A 36 3.80 10.32 -16.51
CA PRO A 36 3.53 8.88 -16.46
C PRO A 36 3.38 8.25 -17.87
N ASN A 37 4.41 8.36 -18.70
CA ASN A 37 4.50 7.74 -20.02
C ASN A 37 5.89 7.11 -20.24
N LEU A 38 6.09 6.42 -21.37
CA LEU A 38 7.34 5.71 -21.64
C LEU A 38 8.58 6.62 -21.63
N GLN A 39 8.47 7.87 -22.11
CA GLN A 39 9.58 8.82 -22.06
C GLN A 39 9.91 9.21 -20.62
N GLY A 40 8.89 9.54 -19.81
CA GLY A 40 9.09 9.86 -18.40
C GLY A 40 9.67 8.69 -17.60
N PHE A 41 9.29 7.44 -17.91
CA PHE A 41 9.96 6.26 -17.35
C PHE A 41 11.43 6.17 -17.79
N THR A 42 11.73 6.44 -19.06
CA THR A 42 13.12 6.47 -19.55
C THR A 42 13.96 7.47 -18.77
N ASP A 43 13.45 8.69 -18.58
CA ASP A 43 14.12 9.77 -17.87
C ASP A 43 14.28 9.46 -16.37
N LEU A 44 13.25 8.90 -15.75
CA LEU A 44 13.29 8.42 -14.36
C LEU A 44 14.37 7.36 -14.18
N LEU A 45 14.41 6.35 -15.05
CA LEU A 45 15.35 5.23 -14.94
C LEU A 45 16.80 5.68 -15.16
N ALA A 46 17.04 6.68 -16.02
CA ALA A 46 18.37 7.22 -16.26
C ALA A 46 18.90 8.06 -15.09
N SER A 47 18.00 8.73 -14.36
CA SER A 47 18.36 9.67 -13.28
C SER A 47 18.32 9.07 -11.88
N LYS A 48 17.58 7.96 -11.70
CA LYS A 48 17.36 7.33 -10.39
C LYS A 48 18.67 6.76 -9.83
N LYS A 49 19.11 7.35 -8.71
CA LYS A 49 20.20 6.83 -7.88
C LYS A 49 19.60 5.99 -6.76
N ASN A 50 20.16 4.80 -6.53
CA ASN A 50 19.75 3.94 -5.43
C ASN A 50 20.81 3.96 -4.33
N ASN A 51 20.44 4.52 -3.17
CA ASN A 51 21.23 4.49 -1.93
C ASN A 51 20.57 3.64 -0.82
N SER A 52 19.52 2.88 -1.14
CA SER A 52 18.81 2.03 -0.20
C SER A 52 19.61 0.77 0.14
N ASN A 53 19.48 0.29 1.37
CA ASN A 53 19.99 -0.99 1.78
C ASN A 53 19.12 -2.15 1.24
N ARG A 54 19.50 -2.67 0.06
CA ARG A 54 18.81 -3.79 -0.59
C ARG A 54 18.92 -5.10 0.20
N GLU A 55 20.00 -5.28 0.95
CA GLU A 55 20.22 -6.49 1.74
C GLU A 55 19.20 -6.60 2.87
N ILE A 56 19.02 -5.52 3.65
CA ILE A 56 18.00 -5.47 4.70
C ILE A 56 16.59 -5.71 4.13
N LEU A 57 16.26 -5.09 2.98
CA LEU A 57 14.96 -5.30 2.35
C LEU A 57 14.72 -6.77 2.02
N VAL A 58 15.70 -7.44 1.38
CA VAL A 58 15.56 -8.85 1.02
C VAL A 58 15.52 -9.75 2.25
N GLU A 59 16.34 -9.50 3.27
CA GLU A 59 16.30 -10.24 4.53
C GLU A 59 14.91 -10.18 5.18
N VAL A 60 14.34 -8.97 5.27
CA VAL A 60 12.99 -8.77 5.83
C VAL A 60 11.94 -9.50 5.01
N LEU A 61 11.98 -9.41 3.68
CA LEU A 61 11.05 -10.11 2.80
C LEU A 61 11.16 -11.62 2.97
N MET A 62 12.36 -12.19 2.94
CA MET A 62 12.57 -13.63 3.13
C MET A 62 12.04 -14.11 4.49
N GLU A 63 12.19 -13.31 5.55
CA GLU A 63 11.61 -13.61 6.86
C GLU A 63 10.08 -13.50 6.88
N GLN A 64 9.50 -12.53 6.18
CA GLN A 64 8.03 -12.40 6.09
C GLN A 64 7.41 -13.56 5.31
N TYR A 65 8.06 -14.00 4.24
CA TYR A 65 7.60 -15.13 3.43
C TYR A 65 7.81 -16.48 4.12
N SER A 66 8.83 -16.63 4.98
CA SER A 66 9.02 -17.88 5.75
C SER A 66 7.93 -18.13 6.79
N LYS A 67 7.13 -17.12 7.13
CA LYS A 67 5.98 -17.21 8.04
C LYS A 67 4.71 -17.68 7.35
N LEU A 68 4.68 -17.73 6.02
CA LEU A 68 3.52 -18.22 5.27
C LEU A 68 3.36 -19.74 5.44
N PRO A 69 2.12 -20.26 5.41
CA PRO A 69 1.87 -21.69 5.61
C PRO A 69 2.32 -22.55 4.43
N GLN A 70 2.43 -21.96 3.23
CA GLN A 70 2.88 -22.64 2.02
C GLN A 70 4.30 -22.18 1.64
N PRO A 71 5.10 -23.04 1.00
CA PRO A 71 6.38 -22.63 0.42
C PRO A 71 6.21 -21.44 -0.52
N CYS A 72 7.16 -20.51 -0.50
CA CYS A 72 7.15 -19.36 -1.38
C CYS A 72 7.20 -19.80 -2.85
N ASN A 73 6.28 -19.29 -3.66
CA ASN A 73 6.25 -19.53 -5.10
C ASN A 73 7.60 -19.16 -5.76
N GLU A 74 8.01 -19.90 -6.78
CA GLU A 74 9.29 -19.69 -7.48
C GLU A 74 9.37 -18.30 -8.12
N GLN A 75 8.28 -17.81 -8.70
CA GLN A 75 8.23 -16.50 -9.35
C GLN A 75 8.39 -15.37 -8.34
N VAL A 76 7.80 -15.50 -7.15
CA VAL A 76 7.96 -14.55 -6.05
C VAL A 76 9.39 -14.60 -5.50
N SER A 77 9.91 -15.79 -5.22
CA SER A 77 11.28 -15.99 -4.73
C SER A 77 12.34 -15.45 -5.69
N SER A 78 12.12 -15.64 -7.00
CA SER A 78 12.95 -15.06 -8.06
C SER A 78 12.89 -13.53 -8.02
N ASN A 79 11.70 -12.95 -7.91
CA ASN A 79 11.54 -11.49 -7.81
C ASN A 79 12.18 -10.90 -6.54
N ILE A 80 12.07 -11.57 -5.39
CA ILE A 80 12.78 -11.17 -4.17
C ILE A 80 14.29 -11.19 -4.41
N SER A 81 14.82 -12.24 -5.06
CA SER A 81 16.25 -12.36 -5.37
C SER A 81 16.74 -11.25 -6.31
N LEU A 82 15.91 -10.85 -7.29
CA LEU A 82 16.24 -9.74 -8.20
C LEU A 82 16.42 -8.42 -7.46
N LEU A 83 15.82 -8.21 -6.28
CA LEU A 83 15.94 -6.97 -5.52
C LEU A 83 17.38 -6.70 -5.03
N PHE A 84 18.26 -7.69 -4.98
CA PHE A 84 19.70 -7.47 -4.76
C PHE A 84 20.39 -6.74 -5.91
N GLN A 85 19.90 -6.89 -7.14
CA GLN A 85 20.58 -6.39 -8.32
C GLN A 85 20.41 -4.87 -8.47
N LYS A 86 21.50 -4.17 -8.81
CA LYS A 86 21.51 -2.71 -8.94
C LYS A 86 20.60 -2.19 -10.05
N ASN A 87 20.41 -2.95 -11.12
CA ASN A 87 19.53 -2.66 -12.25
C ASN A 87 18.06 -3.09 -12.04
N THR A 88 17.69 -3.48 -10.81
CA THR A 88 16.30 -3.81 -10.46
C THR A 88 15.58 -2.61 -9.86
N PHE A 89 14.38 -2.36 -10.36
CA PHE A 89 13.44 -1.34 -9.92
C PHE A 89 12.16 -2.00 -9.43
N THR A 90 11.38 -1.28 -8.62
CA THR A 90 10.08 -1.73 -8.14
C THR A 90 8.97 -0.90 -8.76
N VAL A 91 7.86 -1.55 -9.08
CA VAL A 91 6.59 -0.90 -9.38
C VAL A 91 5.70 -1.10 -8.17
N CYS A 92 5.57 -0.07 -7.34
CA CYS A 92 4.90 -0.17 -6.06
C CYS A 92 3.45 0.29 -6.15
N THR A 93 2.57 -0.44 -5.49
CA THR A 93 1.23 0.00 -5.11
C THR A 93 0.99 -0.36 -3.65
N GLY A 94 -0.05 0.18 -3.05
CA GLY A 94 -0.37 -0.11 -1.65
C GLY A 94 -1.81 0.20 -1.32
N HIS A 95 -2.28 -0.41 -0.24
CA HIS A 95 -3.58 -0.11 0.33
C HIS A 95 -3.67 -0.58 1.78
N GLN A 96 -4.73 -0.18 2.48
CA GLN A 96 -5.05 -0.67 3.81
C GLN A 96 -5.54 -2.11 3.74
N LEU A 97 -5.53 -2.76 4.90
CA LEU A 97 -5.76 -4.20 5.06
C LEU A 97 -7.27 -4.53 5.13
N ASN A 98 -8.00 -4.07 4.12
CA ASN A 98 -9.42 -4.37 3.95
C ASN A 98 -9.70 -5.86 4.11
N ILE A 99 -10.63 -6.22 4.99
CA ILE A 99 -11.03 -7.61 5.12
C ILE A 99 -11.65 -8.07 3.80
N PHE A 100 -11.30 -9.30 3.41
CA PHE A 100 -11.82 -9.92 2.18
C PHE A 100 -11.57 -9.08 0.92
N THR A 101 -10.44 -8.36 0.88
CA THR A 101 -10.00 -7.44 -0.19
C THR A 101 -10.80 -6.13 -0.32
N GLY A 102 -11.93 -6.01 0.37
CA GLY A 102 -12.79 -4.82 0.34
C GLY A 102 -13.20 -4.41 -1.08
N PRO A 103 -12.95 -3.16 -1.52
CA PRO A 103 -13.37 -2.67 -2.81
C PRO A 103 -12.50 -3.18 -3.97
N LEU A 104 -13.09 -3.34 -5.16
CA LEU A 104 -12.41 -3.90 -6.35
C LEU A 104 -11.15 -3.14 -6.78
N TYR A 105 -11.04 -1.83 -6.48
CA TYR A 105 -9.84 -1.08 -6.82
C TYR A 105 -8.61 -1.57 -6.04
N PHE A 106 -8.77 -2.29 -4.91
CA PHE A 106 -7.68 -3.00 -4.23
C PHE A 106 -6.99 -3.96 -5.21
N ILE A 107 -7.79 -4.80 -5.89
CA ILE A 107 -7.33 -5.78 -6.87
C ILE A 107 -6.77 -5.08 -8.10
N PHE A 108 -7.48 -4.06 -8.62
CA PHE A 108 -7.03 -3.34 -9.82
C PHE A 108 -5.69 -2.64 -9.61
N LYS A 109 -5.46 -2.05 -8.44
CA LYS A 109 -4.15 -1.46 -8.08
C LYS A 109 -3.01 -2.47 -8.22
N ILE A 110 -3.20 -3.69 -7.72
CA ILE A 110 -2.20 -4.77 -7.78
C ILE A 110 -1.98 -5.23 -9.22
N VAL A 111 -3.08 -5.49 -9.96
CA VAL A 111 -3.01 -5.90 -11.36
C VAL A 111 -2.31 -4.85 -12.22
N THR A 112 -2.57 -3.55 -11.98
CA THR A 112 -1.88 -2.45 -12.66
C THR A 112 -0.38 -2.46 -12.39
N ALA A 113 0.04 -2.67 -11.14
CA ALA A 113 1.47 -2.75 -10.81
C ALA A 113 2.16 -3.94 -11.50
N ILE A 114 1.51 -5.11 -11.51
CA ILE A 114 2.00 -6.32 -12.19
C ILE A 114 2.14 -6.07 -13.70
N ASN A 115 1.11 -5.52 -14.33
CA ASN A 115 1.11 -5.28 -15.78
C ASN A 115 2.14 -4.22 -16.17
N LEU A 116 2.24 -3.13 -15.40
CA LEU A 116 3.24 -2.10 -15.65
C LEU A 116 4.67 -2.65 -15.48
N ALA A 117 4.92 -3.51 -14.49
CA ALA A 117 6.22 -4.17 -14.35
C ALA A 117 6.58 -5.02 -15.58
N LYS A 118 5.61 -5.78 -16.11
CA LYS A 118 5.79 -6.58 -17.35
C LYS A 118 6.05 -5.69 -18.56
N GLU A 119 5.28 -4.62 -18.73
CA GLU A 119 5.42 -3.68 -19.83
C GLU A 119 6.78 -2.99 -19.81
N LEU A 120 7.22 -2.52 -18.64
CA LEU A 120 8.54 -1.90 -18.48
C LEU A 120 9.66 -2.91 -18.74
N LYS A 121 9.54 -4.17 -18.31
CA LYS A 121 10.53 -5.20 -18.64
C LYS A 121 10.64 -5.44 -20.14
N SER A 122 9.53 -5.40 -20.88
CA SER A 122 9.54 -5.53 -22.34
C SER A 122 10.24 -4.35 -23.01
N HIS A 123 10.07 -3.13 -22.51
CA HIS A 123 10.67 -1.92 -23.09
C HIS A 123 12.13 -1.72 -22.67
N PHE A 124 12.52 -2.20 -21.49
CA PHE A 124 13.85 -2.07 -20.91
C PHE A 124 14.42 -3.45 -20.53
N PRO A 125 14.79 -4.29 -21.51
CA PRO A 125 15.18 -5.68 -21.26
C PRO A 125 16.44 -5.84 -20.40
N ASP A 126 17.30 -4.81 -20.35
CA ASP A 126 18.52 -4.72 -19.54
C ASP A 126 18.27 -4.44 -18.04
N LYS A 127 17.02 -4.11 -17.68
CA LYS A 127 16.59 -3.79 -16.30
C LYS A 127 15.59 -4.82 -15.81
N ASN A 128 15.38 -4.88 -14.49
CA ASN A 128 14.33 -5.71 -13.90
C ASN A 128 13.28 -4.84 -13.21
N PHE A 129 12.05 -5.32 -13.19
CA PHE A 129 10.91 -4.62 -12.59
C PHE A 129 10.14 -5.61 -11.73
N VAL A 130 10.14 -5.37 -10.43
CA VAL A 130 9.45 -6.20 -9.45
C VAL A 130 8.15 -5.50 -9.03
N PRO A 131 6.97 -6.10 -9.25
CA PRO A 131 5.73 -5.56 -8.71
C PRO A 131 5.70 -5.76 -7.20
N VAL A 132 5.46 -4.67 -6.46
CA VAL A 132 5.43 -4.67 -5.00
C VAL A 132 4.08 -4.17 -4.50
N TYR A 133 3.45 -4.95 -3.62
CA TYR A 133 2.30 -4.51 -2.84
C TYR A 133 2.74 -4.14 -1.42
N TRP A 134 2.60 -2.87 -1.08
CA TRP A 134 2.88 -2.31 0.25
C TRP A 134 1.62 -2.39 1.11
N MET A 135 1.72 -3.10 2.24
CA MET A 135 0.63 -3.17 3.21
C MET A 135 0.68 -1.96 4.14
N ALA A 136 -0.41 -1.19 4.24
CA ALA A 136 -0.53 -0.08 5.19
C ALA A 136 -0.88 -0.59 6.61
N THR A 137 -0.05 -1.48 7.15
CA THR A 137 -0.24 -2.16 8.44
C THR A 137 -0.23 -1.23 9.65
N GLU A 138 0.46 -0.10 9.53
CA GLU A 138 0.60 0.89 10.59
C GLU A 138 -0.54 1.91 10.63
N ASP A 139 -1.57 1.81 9.76
CA ASP A 139 -2.76 2.64 9.88
C ASP A 139 -3.62 2.21 11.08
N HIS A 140 -4.45 3.10 11.59
CA HIS A 140 -5.37 2.89 12.73
C HIS A 140 -6.85 2.85 12.36
N ASP A 141 -7.22 3.23 11.13
CA ASP A 141 -8.63 3.35 10.76
C ASP A 141 -9.26 1.97 10.49
N PHE A 142 -9.57 1.26 11.59
CA PHE A 142 -10.21 -0.04 11.52
C PHE A 142 -11.62 0.05 10.91
N ALA A 143 -12.34 1.15 11.16
CA ALA A 143 -13.71 1.32 10.68
C ALA A 143 -13.80 1.38 9.14
N GLU A 144 -12.76 1.89 8.48
CA GLU A 144 -12.65 1.87 7.02
C GLU A 144 -12.48 0.44 6.47
N ILE A 145 -11.72 -0.42 7.16
CA ILE A 145 -11.30 -1.72 6.62
C ILE A 145 -12.08 -2.93 7.16
N ASN A 146 -12.92 -2.75 8.17
CA ASN A 146 -13.58 -3.84 8.90
C ASN A 146 -14.78 -4.45 8.17
N HIS A 147 -15.05 -4.07 6.92
CA HIS A 147 -16.23 -4.53 6.22
C HIS A 147 -16.04 -4.64 4.71
N THR A 148 -16.94 -5.41 4.08
CA THR A 148 -17.09 -5.46 2.63
C THR A 148 -18.56 -5.51 2.24
N TYR A 149 -18.87 -5.19 0.99
CA TYR A 149 -20.21 -5.28 0.41
C TYR A 149 -20.23 -6.30 -0.72
N ILE A 150 -21.08 -7.32 -0.58
CA ILE A 150 -21.29 -8.33 -1.62
C ILE A 150 -22.77 -8.35 -1.95
N SER A 151 -23.10 -8.06 -3.21
CA SER A 151 -24.49 -8.00 -3.68
C SER A 151 -25.39 -7.11 -2.81
N GLY A 152 -24.85 -5.97 -2.35
CA GLY A 152 -25.53 -5.02 -1.47
C GLY A 152 -25.60 -5.40 0.01
N LYS A 153 -25.15 -6.61 0.39
CA LYS A 153 -25.07 -7.02 1.81
C LYS A 153 -23.73 -6.60 2.40
N LYS A 154 -23.78 -5.88 3.52
CA LYS A 154 -22.61 -5.56 4.34
C LYS A 154 -22.23 -6.78 5.18
N ILE A 155 -20.97 -7.17 5.14
CA ILE A 155 -20.36 -8.15 6.05
C ILE A 155 -19.32 -7.39 6.86
N SER A 156 -19.32 -7.53 8.18
CA SER A 156 -18.47 -6.73 9.06
C SER A 156 -17.81 -7.58 10.14
N TRP A 157 -16.57 -7.22 10.44
CA TRP A 157 -15.82 -7.72 11.57
C TRP A 157 -15.84 -6.68 12.68
N GLU A 158 -16.62 -6.96 13.73
CA GLU A 158 -16.74 -6.05 14.87
C GLU A 158 -15.66 -6.38 15.91
N LEU A 159 -14.84 -5.38 16.22
CA LEU A 159 -13.76 -5.45 17.21
C LEU A 159 -13.58 -4.07 17.82
N ASP A 160 -13.36 -4.02 19.14
CA ASP A 160 -12.84 -2.82 19.79
C ASP A 160 -11.32 -2.73 19.51
N ALA A 161 -10.98 -2.02 18.43
CA ALA A 161 -9.64 -1.99 17.87
C ALA A 161 -8.86 -0.77 18.37
N ALA A 162 -7.60 -0.97 18.75
CA ALA A 162 -6.68 0.09 19.14
C ALA A 162 -5.29 -0.15 18.55
N GLY A 163 -4.59 0.94 18.22
CA GLY A 163 -3.26 0.92 17.62
C GLY A 163 -3.26 0.58 16.13
N ALA A 164 -2.15 0.00 15.66
CA ALA A 164 -1.96 -0.36 14.26
C ALA A 164 -2.83 -1.56 13.84
N THR A 165 -3.57 -1.39 12.75
CA THR A 165 -4.51 -2.37 12.18
C THR A 165 -3.84 -3.69 11.84
N GLY A 166 -2.61 -3.67 11.33
CA GLY A 166 -1.84 -4.89 11.01
C GLY A 166 -1.54 -5.76 12.23
N ARG A 167 -1.45 -5.16 13.43
CA ARG A 167 -1.19 -5.88 14.69
C ARG A 167 -2.45 -6.44 15.35
N LEU A 168 -3.64 -6.09 14.86
CA LEU A 168 -4.90 -6.57 15.42
C LEU A 168 -4.98 -8.10 15.30
N ALA A 169 -5.28 -8.77 16.41
CA ALA A 169 -5.49 -10.21 16.42
C ALA A 169 -6.73 -10.56 15.60
N THR A 170 -6.65 -11.60 14.77
CA THR A 170 -7.77 -12.11 13.95
C THR A 170 -8.84 -12.85 14.75
N LYS A 171 -8.60 -13.08 16.05
CA LYS A 171 -9.56 -13.73 16.95
C LYS A 171 -10.92 -13.03 16.89
N GLY A 172 -11.98 -13.78 16.60
CA GLY A 172 -13.35 -13.26 16.49
C GLY A 172 -13.80 -12.97 15.05
N ILE A 173 -12.91 -13.07 14.06
CA ILE A 173 -13.26 -12.87 12.64
C ILE A 173 -14.09 -14.01 12.06
N GLU A 174 -14.17 -15.16 12.74
CA GLU A 174 -14.80 -16.39 12.25
C GLU A 174 -16.25 -16.16 11.84
N LYS A 175 -16.98 -15.31 12.59
CA LYS A 175 -18.36 -14.94 12.25
C LYS A 175 -18.43 -14.20 10.91
N ALA A 176 -17.55 -13.23 10.68
CA ALA A 176 -17.49 -12.48 9.43
C ALA A 176 -17.10 -13.39 8.25
N VAL A 177 -16.17 -14.33 8.47
CA VAL A 177 -15.81 -15.37 7.48
C VAL A 177 -17.04 -16.22 7.13
N LEU A 178 -17.77 -16.75 8.11
CA LEU A 178 -18.97 -17.55 7.85
C LEU A 178 -20.05 -16.76 7.10
N GLU A 179 -20.25 -15.49 7.46
CA GLU A 179 -21.17 -14.61 6.74
C GLU A 179 -20.74 -14.35 5.29
N TYR A 180 -19.44 -14.21 5.04
CA TYR A 180 -18.86 -14.08 3.71
C TYR A 180 -19.10 -15.33 2.88
N LEU A 181 -18.77 -16.52 3.41
CA LEU A 181 -18.97 -17.80 2.72
C LEU A 181 -20.44 -18.03 2.36
N ALA A 182 -21.36 -17.70 3.26
CA ALA A 182 -22.80 -17.86 3.02
C ALA A 182 -23.32 -17.03 1.83
N VAL A 183 -22.63 -15.93 1.46
CA VAL A 183 -23.03 -15.05 0.36
C VAL A 183 -22.46 -15.49 -0.99
N LEU A 184 -21.35 -16.24 -1.01
CA LEU A 184 -20.73 -16.70 -2.27
C LEU A 184 -21.61 -17.67 -3.06
N GLY A 185 -22.56 -18.34 -2.40
CA GLY A 185 -23.40 -19.36 -3.04
C GLY A 185 -22.66 -20.68 -3.26
N ILE A 186 -23.12 -21.47 -4.23
CA ILE A 186 -22.61 -22.82 -4.50
C ILE A 186 -22.02 -22.86 -5.91
N SER A 187 -20.70 -22.96 -6.00
CA SER A 187 -19.96 -23.21 -7.25
C SER A 187 -18.52 -23.61 -6.92
N GLU A 188 -17.80 -24.20 -7.88
CA GLU A 188 -16.37 -24.52 -7.71
C GLU A 188 -15.53 -23.26 -7.36
N ASN A 189 -15.83 -22.12 -8.01
CA ASN A 189 -15.17 -20.84 -7.73
C ASN A 189 -15.48 -20.33 -6.30
N ALA A 190 -16.71 -20.53 -5.83
CA ALA A 190 -17.11 -20.16 -4.47
C ALA A 190 -16.37 -21.02 -3.43
N ASP A 191 -16.22 -22.32 -3.70
CA ASP A 191 -15.49 -23.23 -2.83
C ASP A 191 -13.99 -22.88 -2.78
N GLU A 192 -13.39 -22.56 -3.92
CA GLU A 192 -11.99 -22.15 -4.00
C GLU A 192 -11.74 -20.84 -3.25
N LEU A 193 -12.50 -19.78 -3.57
CA LEU A 193 -12.39 -18.48 -2.90
C LEU A 193 -12.67 -18.61 -1.40
N GLY A 194 -13.67 -19.42 -1.04
CA GLY A 194 -14.02 -19.67 0.36
C GLY A 194 -12.89 -20.34 1.15
N LYS A 195 -12.16 -21.28 0.54
CA LYS A 195 -10.97 -21.90 1.16
C LYS A 195 -9.85 -20.89 1.36
N LEU A 196 -9.58 -20.04 0.36
CA LEU A 196 -8.54 -19.01 0.46
C LEU A 196 -8.82 -18.04 1.62
N ILE A 197 -10.06 -17.52 1.67
CA ILE A 197 -10.50 -16.57 2.70
C ILE A 197 -10.45 -17.21 4.09
N SER A 198 -11.01 -18.42 4.23
CA SER A 198 -11.03 -19.11 5.52
C SER A 198 -9.60 -19.37 6.01
N SER A 199 -8.76 -19.96 5.16
CA SER A 199 -7.37 -20.28 5.50
C SER A 199 -6.58 -19.04 5.94
N ALA A 200 -6.74 -17.92 5.24
CA ALA A 200 -6.04 -16.69 5.55
C ALA A 200 -6.45 -16.12 6.92
N TYR A 201 -7.75 -15.94 7.16
CA TYR A 201 -8.23 -15.22 8.34
C TYR A 201 -8.36 -16.07 9.60
N THR A 202 -8.66 -17.37 9.48
CA THR A 202 -8.76 -18.26 10.65
C THR A 202 -7.44 -18.94 11.00
N GLY A 203 -6.47 -18.96 10.07
CA GLY A 203 -5.16 -19.57 10.28
C GLY A 203 -4.06 -18.61 10.74
N SER A 204 -4.25 -17.30 10.54
CA SER A 204 -3.27 -16.27 10.87
C SER A 204 -3.47 -15.71 12.28
N LYS A 205 -2.40 -15.17 12.88
CA LYS A 205 -2.44 -14.59 14.24
C LYS A 205 -2.96 -13.16 14.27
N ASN A 206 -2.64 -12.38 13.25
CA ASN A 206 -2.98 -10.97 13.13
C ASN A 206 -3.41 -10.62 11.70
N LEU A 207 -3.96 -9.41 11.54
CA LEU A 207 -4.49 -8.95 10.26
C LEU A 207 -3.40 -8.83 9.18
N ALA A 208 -2.17 -8.44 9.54
CA ALA A 208 -1.05 -8.36 8.59
C ALA A 208 -0.73 -9.72 7.96
N ASP A 209 -0.63 -10.77 8.78
CA ASP A 209 -0.36 -12.13 8.32
C ASP A 209 -1.53 -12.67 7.48
N ALA A 210 -2.77 -12.42 7.90
CA ALA A 210 -3.96 -12.82 7.15
C ALA A 210 -4.02 -12.14 5.76
N SER A 211 -3.82 -10.82 5.73
CA SER A 211 -3.79 -10.06 4.48
C SER A 211 -2.65 -10.51 3.57
N ARG A 212 -1.43 -10.72 4.11
CA ARG A 212 -0.29 -11.21 3.32
C ARG A 212 -0.59 -12.58 2.73
N GLN A 213 -1.14 -13.51 3.52
CA GLN A 213 -1.49 -14.84 3.05
C GLN A 213 -2.53 -14.78 1.92
N LEU A 214 -3.63 -14.03 2.12
CA LEU A 214 -4.69 -13.91 1.12
C LEU A 214 -4.15 -13.32 -0.19
N VAL A 215 -3.45 -12.18 -0.10
CA VAL A 215 -2.93 -11.49 -1.29
C VAL A 215 -1.87 -12.35 -1.98
N ASN A 216 -1.03 -13.07 -1.23
CA ASN A 216 -0.06 -13.99 -1.81
C ASN A 216 -0.77 -15.09 -2.61
N SER A 217 -1.76 -15.76 -2.01
CA SER A 217 -2.50 -16.82 -2.72
C SER A 217 -3.23 -16.32 -3.97
N LEU A 218 -3.62 -15.04 -4.03
CA LEU A 218 -4.27 -14.46 -5.21
C LEU A 218 -3.29 -14.11 -6.34
N PHE A 219 -2.02 -13.81 -6.02
CA PHE A 219 -1.11 -13.18 -6.99
C PHE A 219 0.30 -13.77 -7.08
N GLU A 220 0.62 -14.83 -6.33
CA GLU A 220 1.96 -15.39 -6.31
C GLU A 220 2.44 -15.91 -7.67
N GLU A 221 1.54 -16.47 -8.48
CA GLU A 221 1.86 -16.91 -9.85
C GLU A 221 2.32 -15.74 -10.76
N TYR A 222 1.95 -14.51 -10.40
CA TYR A 222 2.37 -13.31 -11.11
C TYR A 222 3.62 -12.65 -10.51
N GLY A 223 4.22 -13.26 -9.48
CA GLY A 223 5.43 -12.77 -8.83
C GLY A 223 5.25 -11.52 -7.98
N LEU A 224 4.04 -11.25 -7.49
CA LEU A 224 3.82 -10.11 -6.62
C LEU A 224 4.62 -10.27 -5.32
N VAL A 225 5.48 -9.29 -5.01
CA VAL A 225 6.19 -9.22 -3.73
C VAL A 225 5.38 -8.38 -2.76
N ILE A 226 5.02 -8.94 -1.61
CA ILE A 226 4.22 -8.26 -0.58
C ILE A 226 5.14 -7.84 0.56
N LEU A 227 5.10 -6.56 0.91
CA LEU A 227 5.93 -5.99 1.97
C LEU A 227 5.05 -5.45 3.10
N ASP A 228 5.29 -5.96 4.30
CA ASP A 228 4.93 -5.29 5.54
C ASP A 228 6.09 -4.41 6.00
N ALA A 229 5.86 -3.11 6.11
CA ALA A 229 6.92 -2.17 6.48
C ALA A 229 7.00 -1.88 7.98
N ASP A 230 6.11 -2.47 8.79
CA ASP A 230 6.17 -2.44 10.26
C ASP A 230 7.29 -3.38 10.77
N ASP A 231 8.52 -3.14 10.31
CA ASP A 231 9.73 -3.87 10.69
C ASP A 231 10.79 -2.88 11.18
N ARG A 232 11.32 -3.12 12.39
CA ARG A 232 12.31 -2.25 13.03
C ARG A 232 13.56 -2.02 12.18
N ARG A 233 14.01 -3.01 11.39
CA ARG A 233 15.19 -2.87 10.52
C ARG A 233 14.90 -1.87 9.40
N LEU A 234 13.73 -1.95 8.78
CA LEU A 234 13.30 -0.99 7.75
C LEU A 234 13.11 0.42 8.34
N LYS A 235 12.51 0.52 9.54
CA LYS A 235 12.34 1.81 10.22
C LYS A 235 13.67 2.48 10.56
N LYS A 236 14.70 1.69 10.88
CA LYS A 236 16.04 2.21 11.15
C LYS A 236 16.62 2.95 9.94
N GLU A 237 16.42 2.43 8.72
CA GLU A 237 16.88 3.05 7.48
C GLU A 237 16.25 4.43 7.23
N PHE A 238 15.05 4.68 7.76
CA PHE A 238 14.34 5.96 7.61
C PHE A 238 14.45 6.89 8.83
N SER A 239 14.98 6.39 9.94
CA SER A 239 14.93 7.06 11.26
C SER A 239 15.56 8.45 11.29
N GLU A 240 16.67 8.68 10.58
CA GLU A 240 17.31 10.01 10.52
C GLU A 240 16.42 11.04 9.82
N ILE A 241 15.69 10.62 8.78
CA ILE A 241 14.77 11.50 8.06
C ILE A 241 13.58 11.84 8.96
N ILE A 242 13.04 10.85 9.68
CA ILE A 242 11.99 11.05 10.68
C ILE A 242 12.44 12.07 11.72
N ALA A 243 13.62 11.89 12.32
CA ALA A 243 14.12 12.78 13.38
C ALA A 243 14.32 14.21 12.89
N LYS A 244 14.90 14.39 11.69
CA LYS A 244 15.07 15.70 11.06
C LYS A 244 13.73 16.37 10.78
N ASP A 245 12.73 15.62 10.34
CA ASP A 245 11.42 16.19 10.04
C ASP A 245 10.59 16.48 11.28
N ILE A 246 10.66 15.66 12.34
CA ILE A 246 10.01 15.96 13.63
C ILE A 246 10.56 17.25 14.23
N THR A 247 11.90 17.40 14.23
CA THR A 247 12.57 18.57 14.85
C THR A 247 12.58 19.80 13.95
N GLY A 248 12.64 19.59 12.64
CA GLY A 248 12.73 20.64 11.65
C GLY A 248 11.40 21.02 11.02
N GLN A 249 10.33 20.22 11.13
CA GLN A 249 9.01 20.42 10.51
C GLN A 249 9.08 20.70 8.99
N HIS A 250 9.95 19.97 8.28
CA HIS A 250 10.23 20.22 6.86
C HIS A 250 9.03 19.86 5.97
N SER A 251 8.38 18.72 6.22
CA SER A 251 7.16 18.28 5.55
C SER A 251 6.04 19.29 5.72
N PHE A 252 5.83 19.81 6.93
CA PHE A 252 4.79 20.81 7.20
C PHE A 252 4.94 22.03 6.29
N ARG A 253 6.12 22.65 6.28
CA ARG A 253 6.39 23.83 5.44
C ARG A 253 6.27 23.51 3.96
N THR A 254 6.91 22.43 3.51
CA THR A 254 6.94 22.07 2.09
C THR A 254 5.55 21.76 1.55
N ILE A 255 4.73 21.01 2.29
CA ILE A 255 3.36 20.68 1.89
C ILE A 255 2.49 21.94 1.93
N THR A 256 2.62 22.78 2.95
CA THR A 256 1.86 24.04 3.05
C THR A 256 2.17 24.96 1.88
N GLU A 257 3.45 25.18 1.56
CA GLU A 257 3.87 25.97 0.39
C GLU A 257 3.38 25.37 -0.93
N THR A 258 3.40 24.04 -1.06
CA THR A 258 2.89 23.35 -2.25
C THR A 258 1.38 23.51 -2.39
N ASN A 259 0.62 23.40 -1.30
CA ASN A 259 -0.82 23.62 -1.30
C ASN A 259 -1.19 25.03 -1.73
N LEU A 260 -0.44 26.06 -1.28
CA LEU A 260 -0.65 27.44 -1.71
C LEU A 260 -0.44 27.59 -3.23
N LYS A 261 0.62 27.00 -3.78
CA LYS A 261 0.89 27.02 -5.23
C LYS A 261 -0.17 26.26 -6.03
N LEU A 262 -0.70 25.16 -5.51
CA LEU A 262 -1.82 24.45 -6.15
C LEU A 262 -3.10 25.28 -6.14
N ALA A 263 -3.37 26.00 -5.05
CA ALA A 263 -4.54 26.88 -4.94
C ALA A 263 -4.49 28.03 -5.97
N GLU A 264 -3.32 28.60 -6.25
CA GLU A 264 -3.13 29.57 -7.35
C GLU A 264 -3.50 28.99 -8.73
N LYS A 265 -3.47 27.66 -8.87
CA LYS A 265 -3.90 26.92 -10.07
C LYS A 265 -5.34 26.42 -9.98
N SER A 266 -6.13 26.89 -9.02
CA SER A 266 -7.51 26.41 -8.77
C SER A 266 -7.59 24.91 -8.48
N ILE A 267 -6.54 24.34 -7.89
CA ILE A 267 -6.53 22.95 -7.41
C ILE A 267 -6.59 22.98 -5.89
N GLU A 268 -7.63 22.34 -5.33
CA GLU A 268 -7.80 22.25 -3.89
C GLU A 268 -6.66 21.48 -3.22
N ALA A 269 -6.36 21.83 -1.96
CA ALA A 269 -5.35 21.14 -1.18
C ALA A 269 -5.67 19.64 -1.06
N GLN A 270 -4.72 18.80 -1.43
CA GLN A 270 -4.90 17.33 -1.43
C GLN A 270 -4.54 16.69 -0.08
N VAL A 271 -3.69 17.36 0.71
CA VAL A 271 -3.22 16.89 2.02
C VAL A 271 -3.20 18.08 2.98
N ASN A 272 -3.68 17.87 4.21
CA ASN A 272 -3.60 18.88 5.27
C ASN A 272 -2.47 18.50 6.24
N PRO A 273 -1.28 19.11 6.13
CA PRO A 273 -0.17 18.74 6.98
C PRO A 273 -0.35 19.30 8.38
N ARG A 274 0.20 18.59 9.37
CA ARG A 274 0.42 19.09 10.72
C ARG A 274 1.89 19.48 10.87
N GLU A 275 2.23 20.17 11.96
CA GLU A 275 3.61 20.52 12.30
C GLU A 275 4.49 19.26 12.38
N ILE A 276 3.97 18.20 13.00
CA ILE A 276 4.57 16.87 13.04
C ILE A 276 3.63 15.87 12.36
N ASN A 277 4.12 15.19 11.32
CA ASN A 277 3.35 14.23 10.53
C ASN A 277 3.73 12.76 10.82
N PHE A 278 4.34 12.52 11.99
CA PHE A 278 4.71 11.19 12.47
C PHE A 278 3.88 10.78 13.68
N PHE A 279 3.73 9.46 13.83
CA PHE A 279 3.01 8.85 14.93
C PHE A 279 3.98 8.08 15.82
N TYR A 280 3.70 8.09 17.12
CA TYR A 280 4.30 7.20 18.08
C TYR A 280 3.51 5.90 18.12
N LEU A 281 4.19 4.78 17.87
CA LEU A 281 3.56 3.47 17.73
C LEU A 281 4.10 2.51 18.80
N LEU A 282 3.21 2.03 19.67
CA LEU A 282 3.43 0.96 20.64
C LEU A 282 2.28 -0.05 20.55
N ASP A 283 2.40 -1.18 21.25
CA ASP A 283 1.35 -2.19 21.22
C ASP A 283 0.04 -1.65 21.82
N GLY A 284 -1.02 -1.66 21.00
CA GLY A 284 -2.32 -1.07 21.34
C GLY A 284 -2.37 0.45 21.29
N LEU A 285 -1.31 1.13 20.84
CA LEU A 285 -1.22 2.59 20.83
C LEU A 285 -0.66 3.09 19.50
N ARG A 286 -1.39 4.00 18.84
CA ARG A 286 -0.86 4.80 17.74
C ARG A 286 -1.30 6.23 17.93
N GLU A 287 -0.39 7.07 18.37
CA GLU A 287 -0.73 8.43 18.77
C GLU A 287 0.12 9.49 18.11
N ARG A 288 -0.42 10.69 18.04
CA ARG A 288 0.29 11.82 17.45
C ARG A 288 1.39 12.29 18.39
N ILE A 289 2.51 12.68 17.78
CA ILE A 289 3.57 13.42 18.46
C ILE A 289 3.28 14.91 18.27
N VAL A 290 3.32 15.69 19.34
CA VAL A 290 3.19 17.15 19.32
C VAL A 290 4.37 17.81 20.01
N PHE A 291 4.64 19.07 19.70
CA PHE A 291 5.66 19.88 20.37
C PHE A 291 4.98 21.04 21.10
N GLU A 292 4.90 20.96 22.42
CA GLU A 292 4.17 21.87 23.30
C GLU A 292 4.97 22.12 24.59
N GLU A 293 4.98 23.36 25.09
CA GLU A 293 5.73 23.75 26.30
C GLU A 293 7.22 23.37 26.25
N ASP A 294 7.86 23.60 25.08
CA ASP A 294 9.26 23.25 24.79
C ASP A 294 9.60 21.76 24.93
N LEU A 295 8.60 20.88 24.88
CA LEU A 295 8.75 19.44 24.99
C LEU A 295 7.99 18.69 23.89
N TYR A 296 8.54 17.56 23.45
CA TYR A 296 7.81 16.62 22.60
C TYR A 296 6.93 15.73 23.47
N ARG A 297 5.65 15.66 23.16
CA ARG A 297 4.65 14.85 23.86
C ARG A 297 3.97 13.89 22.91
N VAL A 298 3.57 12.74 23.44
CA VAL A 298 2.65 11.82 22.76
C VAL A 298 1.26 12.14 23.29
N LEU A 299 0.30 12.38 22.40
CA LEU A 299 -1.07 12.67 22.83
C LEU A 299 -1.72 11.44 23.46
N ASN A 300 -2.66 11.67 24.37
CA ASN A 300 -3.43 10.63 25.05
C ASN A 300 -2.57 9.62 25.86
N THR A 301 -1.35 10.03 26.26
CA THR A 301 -0.48 9.26 27.16
C THR A 301 -0.09 10.07 28.40
N GLU A 302 0.35 9.37 29.45
CA GLU A 302 0.94 9.98 30.66
C GLU A 302 2.35 10.55 30.41
#